data_AF-A0A1X7U8A8-F1
#
_entry.id   AF-A0A1X7U8A8-F1
#
_cell.length_a   1.000
_cell.length_b   1.000
_cell.length_c   1.000
_cell.angle_alpha   90.00
_cell.angle_beta   90.00
_cell.angle_gamma   90.00
#
_symmetry.space_group_name_H-M   'P 1'
#
loop_
_entity.id
_entity.type
_entity.pdbx_description
1 polymer ?
#
loop_
_entity_poly.entity_id
_entity_poly.type
_entity_poly.pdbx_seq_one_letter_code
_entity_poly.pdbx_strand_id
1 'polypeptide(L)'
;MANKQLNSNVRLDITDLKSILNKLNNLSKKRWFDFGLEAGLYQPTLLAIEADYPKDVKRCFQQCVSYWLKGSDGVHEEGKPTWLRLMDILTALGENELVDTIRNQVFPPSSSADMHTSAHFVPSKLKNEYSDMNDKFSIILNDFAQEVIKGNLLDDFKGFLLARSNLSGERKSEITNVCNPLDLLPLLRKYFFLYNFRPIRSFVKKHNLVCNHTLLVFSDEIDEFYRQILAQDFAKQAIEDYKRGYCGEIILKVVWNLDITLKEFQDFLAEAFHSHGMLILLRVVSQN
;
A
#
# COMPACT_ATOMS: atom_id res chain seq x y z
N MET A 1 14.49 21.79 27.03
CA MET A 1 13.15 21.29 26.63
C MET A 1 13.37 20.28 25.53
N ALA A 2 12.97 19.02 25.75
CA ALA A 2 13.28 17.93 24.83
C ALA A 2 12.43 18.07 23.55
N ASN A 3 13.10 18.20 22.40
CA ASN A 3 12.47 18.07 21.09
C ASN A 3 12.06 16.60 20.91
N LYS A 4 10.78 16.32 21.18
CA LYS A 4 10.17 15.02 20.88
C LYS A 4 10.03 14.94 19.37
N GLN A 5 10.81 14.08 18.74
CA GLN A 5 10.73 13.79 17.31
C GLN A 5 9.31 13.29 17.01
N LEU A 6 8.53 14.07 16.27
CA LEU A 6 7.12 13.82 15.99
C LEU A 6 6.99 12.87 14.80
N ASN A 7 6.67 11.62 15.08
CA ASN A 7 6.33 10.59 14.09
C ASN A 7 4.86 10.80 13.61
N SER A 8 4.61 10.67 12.30
CA SER A 8 3.33 10.95 11.62
C SER A 8 2.14 10.11 12.09
N ASN A 9 2.42 8.90 12.59
CA ASN A 9 1.43 7.95 13.12
C ASN A 9 1.38 7.91 14.65
N VAL A 10 2.00 8.89 15.31
CA VAL A 10 1.83 9.04 16.77
C VAL A 10 0.36 9.30 17.05
N ARG A 11 -0.23 8.39 17.82
CA ARG A 11 -1.57 8.54 18.36
C ARG A 11 -1.61 9.83 19.16
N LEU A 12 -2.49 10.74 18.75
CA LEU A 12 -2.82 11.94 19.48
C LEU A 12 -3.85 11.57 20.55
N ASP A 13 -3.71 12.18 21.72
CA ASP A 13 -4.69 12.02 22.79
C ASP A 13 -5.06 13.38 23.40
N ILE A 14 -5.90 13.34 24.44
CA ILE A 14 -6.40 14.55 25.08
C ILE A 14 -5.29 15.48 25.60
N THR A 15 -4.09 14.97 25.87
CA THR A 15 -2.94 15.77 26.32
C THR A 15 -2.38 16.67 25.21
N ASP A 16 -2.64 16.35 23.94
CA ASP A 16 -2.22 17.13 22.77
C ASP A 16 -3.17 18.28 22.41
N LEU A 17 -4.33 18.38 23.08
CA LEU A 17 -5.41 19.31 22.74
C LEU A 17 -4.91 20.75 22.54
N LYS A 18 -4.06 21.25 23.45
CA LYS A 18 -3.51 22.61 23.37
C LYS A 18 -2.63 22.80 22.12
N SER A 19 -1.79 21.81 21.80
CA SER A 19 -0.91 21.85 20.63
C SER A 19 -1.70 21.88 19.33
N ILE A 20 -2.73 21.04 19.25
CA ILE A 20 -3.60 20.93 18.07
C ILE A 20 -4.41 22.21 17.88
N LEU A 21 -5.04 22.73 18.94
CA LEU A 21 -5.81 23.97 18.85
C LEU A 21 -4.93 25.16 18.43
N ASN A 22 -3.67 25.21 18.86
CA ASN A 22 -2.74 26.23 18.41
C ASN A 22 -2.45 26.13 16.91
N LYS A 23 -2.30 24.91 16.37
CA LYS A 23 -2.08 24.69 14.94
C LYS A 23 -3.33 24.96 14.09
N LEU A 24 -4.52 24.68 14.63
CA LEU A 24 -5.81 24.98 14.01
C LEU A 24 -6.26 26.43 14.21
N ASN A 25 -5.39 27.31 14.69
CA ASN A 25 -5.80 28.69 14.98
C ASN A 25 -6.21 29.50 13.74
N ASN A 26 -5.79 29.09 12.54
CA ASN A 26 -6.23 29.74 11.30
C ASN A 26 -7.53 29.17 10.72
N LEU A 27 -7.99 28.01 11.22
CA LEU A 27 -9.25 27.41 10.78
C LEU A 27 -10.44 28.24 11.24
N SER A 28 -11.45 28.43 10.38
CA SER A 28 -12.70 29.08 10.79
C SER A 28 -13.46 28.22 11.80
N LYS A 29 -13.61 28.73 13.04
CA LYS A 29 -14.30 27.99 14.12
C LYS A 29 -15.79 27.82 13.85
N LYS A 30 -16.35 28.56 12.88
CA LYS A 30 -17.74 28.40 12.44
C LYS A 30 -18.00 27.01 11.84
N ARG A 31 -16.94 26.32 11.38
CA ARG A 31 -17.01 24.98 10.78
C ARG A 31 -16.86 23.85 11.80
N TRP A 32 -17.09 24.14 13.08
CA TRP A 32 -16.94 23.14 14.14
C TRP A 32 -17.88 21.94 13.97
N PHE A 33 -19.07 22.17 13.42
CA PHE A 33 -20.06 21.12 13.17
C PHE A 33 -19.56 20.17 12.06
N ASP A 34 -19.14 20.73 10.91
CA ASP A 34 -18.57 19.95 9.80
C ASP A 34 -17.32 19.19 10.24
N PHE A 35 -16.42 19.85 10.97
CA PHE A 35 -15.23 19.21 11.53
C PHE A 35 -15.61 18.03 12.43
N GLY A 36 -16.62 18.20 13.29
CA GLY A 36 -17.09 17.16 14.18
C GLY A 36 -17.60 15.92 13.43
N LEU A 37 -18.36 16.12 12.35
CA LEU A 37 -18.85 15.04 11.51
C LEU A 37 -17.70 14.29 10.82
N GLU A 38 -16.78 15.00 10.16
CA GLU A 38 -15.59 14.41 9.52
C GLU A 38 -14.67 13.71 10.53
N ALA A 39 -14.67 14.18 11.78
CA ALA A 39 -13.95 13.54 12.87
C ALA A 39 -14.61 12.24 13.37
N GLY A 40 -15.82 11.91 12.94
CA GLY A 40 -16.59 10.73 13.38
C GLY A 40 -17.48 10.97 14.60
N LEU A 41 -17.75 12.22 14.97
CA LEU A 41 -18.72 12.55 16.02
C LEU A 41 -20.13 12.50 15.47
N TYR A 42 -21.05 11.89 16.22
CA TYR A 42 -22.42 11.77 15.77
C TYR A 42 -23.19 13.07 16.01
N GLN A 43 -24.20 13.31 15.19
CA GLN A 43 -25.06 14.50 15.27
C GLN A 43 -25.62 14.76 16.69
N PRO A 44 -26.08 13.75 17.48
CA PRO A 44 -26.54 13.99 18.85
C PRO A 44 -25.46 14.59 19.75
N THR A 45 -24.21 14.14 19.62
CA THR A 45 -23.06 14.69 20.38
C THR A 45 -22.78 16.13 20.00
N LEU A 46 -22.86 16.46 18.70
CA LEU A 46 -22.66 17.84 18.22
C LEU A 46 -23.77 18.76 18.71
N LEU A 47 -25.03 18.33 18.68
CA LEU A 47 -26.17 19.09 19.20
C LEU A 47 -26.06 19.31 20.72
N ALA A 48 -25.57 18.31 21.47
CA ALA A 48 -25.29 18.46 22.90
C ALA A 48 -24.20 19.51 23.16
N ILE A 49 -23.11 19.50 22.38
CA ILE A 49 -22.05 20.52 22.45
C ILE A 49 -22.61 21.92 22.19
N GLU A 50 -23.48 22.08 21.19
CA GLU A 50 -24.11 23.37 20.89
C GLU A 50 -25.04 23.85 22.02
N ALA A 51 -25.80 22.94 22.62
CA ALA A 51 -26.72 23.24 23.71
C ALA A 51 -25.98 23.63 25.00
N ASP A 52 -24.84 23.00 25.30
CA ASP A 52 -24.00 23.30 26.47
C ASP A 52 -23.24 24.63 26.33
N TYR A 53 -22.93 25.04 25.09
CA TYR A 53 -22.15 26.23 24.78
C TYR A 53 -22.83 27.14 23.75
N PRO A 54 -24.06 27.61 24.03
CA PRO A 54 -24.85 28.33 23.05
C PRO A 54 -24.16 29.66 22.70
N LYS A 55 -24.03 29.92 21.39
CA LYS A 55 -23.37 31.11 20.82
C LYS A 55 -21.86 31.21 21.07
N ASP A 56 -21.23 30.27 21.79
CA ASP A 56 -19.77 30.22 21.97
C ASP A 56 -19.14 29.25 20.96
N VAL A 57 -19.07 29.71 19.71
CA VAL A 57 -18.51 28.97 18.57
C VAL A 57 -17.09 28.48 18.84
N LYS A 58 -16.29 29.26 19.57
CA LYS A 58 -14.92 28.89 19.91
C LYS A 58 -14.91 27.70 20.86
N ARG A 59 -15.79 27.70 21.86
CA ARG A 59 -15.89 26.60 22.82
C ARG A 59 -16.50 25.35 22.21
N CYS A 60 -17.48 25.47 21.31
CA CYS A 60 -17.97 24.33 20.52
C CYS A 60 -16.84 23.66 19.72
N PHE A 61 -16.04 24.45 19.00
CA PHE A 61 -14.89 23.93 18.26
C PHE A 61 -13.87 23.21 19.17
N GLN A 62 -13.56 23.79 20.33
CA GLN A 62 -12.68 23.15 21.31
C GLN A 62 -13.22 21.81 21.82
N GLN A 63 -14.53 21.70 22.03
CA GLN A 63 -15.15 20.45 22.44
C GLN A 63 -15.09 19.40 21.34
N CYS A 64 -15.34 19.75 20.07
CA CYS A 64 -15.20 18.79 18.97
C CYS A 64 -13.80 18.20 18.88
N VAL A 65 -12.76 19.04 18.97
CA VAL A 65 -11.37 18.56 18.98
C VAL A 65 -11.10 17.69 20.21
N SER A 66 -11.63 18.04 21.38
CA SER A 66 -11.51 17.24 22.60
C SER A 66 -12.19 15.86 22.48
N TYR A 67 -13.40 15.80 21.94
CA TYR A 67 -14.14 14.54 21.73
C TYR A 67 -13.46 13.66 20.69
N TRP A 68 -12.97 14.25 19.60
CA TRP A 68 -12.15 13.54 18.62
C TRP A 68 -10.90 12.92 19.27
N LEU A 69 -10.12 13.68 20.05
CA LEU A 69 -8.93 13.17 20.73
C LEU A 69 -9.20 12.09 21.77
N LYS A 70 -10.40 12.06 22.36
CA LYS A 70 -10.83 10.99 23.26
C LYS A 70 -11.27 9.72 22.52
N GLY A 71 -11.48 9.79 21.20
CA GLY A 71 -12.01 8.67 20.42
C GLY A 71 -13.49 8.42 20.69
N SER A 72 -14.27 9.46 21.00
CA SER A 72 -15.72 9.34 21.25
C SER A 72 -16.48 8.91 19.98
N ASP A 73 -17.70 8.37 20.14
CA ASP A 73 -18.59 7.99 19.03
C ASP A 73 -17.89 7.10 17.97
N GLY A 74 -18.07 7.42 16.69
CA GLY A 74 -17.50 6.72 15.54
C GLY A 74 -16.08 7.14 15.17
N VAL A 75 -15.38 7.92 15.99
CA VAL A 75 -14.00 8.40 15.68
C VAL A 75 -13.07 7.23 15.33
N HIS A 76 -13.19 6.09 16.01
CA HIS A 76 -12.34 4.93 15.73
C HIS A 76 -12.69 4.20 14.42
N GLU A 77 -13.93 4.30 13.97
CA GLU A 77 -14.41 3.75 12.68
C GLU A 77 -13.88 4.60 11.52
N GLU A 78 -13.83 5.91 11.72
CA GLU A 78 -13.29 6.91 10.79
C GLU A 78 -11.76 7.01 10.80
N GLY A 79 -11.12 6.47 11.83
CA GLY A 79 -9.67 6.42 11.99
C GLY A 79 -9.17 7.11 13.26
N LYS A 80 -8.22 6.46 13.95
CA LYS A 80 -7.67 6.95 15.22
C LYS A 80 -7.10 8.38 15.09
N PRO A 81 -7.20 9.21 16.16
CA PRO A 81 -6.62 10.54 16.16
C PRO A 81 -5.11 10.51 15.94
N THR A 82 -4.67 11.05 14.80
CA THR A 82 -3.27 11.16 14.35
C THR A 82 -3.12 12.46 13.55
N TRP A 83 -1.88 12.90 13.31
CA TRP A 83 -1.64 14.07 12.45
C TRP A 83 -2.10 13.83 11.02
N LEU A 84 -1.95 12.61 10.50
CA LEU A 84 -2.47 12.22 9.18
C LEU A 84 -3.99 12.33 9.13
N ARG A 85 -4.71 11.75 10.11
CA ARG A 85 -6.18 11.85 10.15
C ARG A 85 -6.65 13.30 10.29
N LEU A 86 -5.93 14.14 11.05
CA LEU A 86 -6.25 15.57 11.12
C LEU A 86 -6.12 16.25 9.75
N MET A 87 -5.08 15.92 8.98
CA MET A 87 -4.92 16.45 7.62
C MET A 87 -6.03 15.97 6.68
N ASP A 88 -6.46 14.71 6.78
CA ASP A 88 -7.58 14.18 5.98
C ASP A 88 -8.88 14.94 6.25
N ILE A 89 -9.19 15.18 7.54
CA ILE A 89 -10.35 15.98 7.96
C ILE A 89 -10.26 17.39 7.36
N LEU A 90 -9.08 18.04 7.46
CA LEU A 90 -8.88 19.38 6.91
C LEU A 90 -8.98 19.41 5.38
N THR A 91 -8.52 18.36 4.69
CA THR A 91 -8.67 18.22 3.24
C THR A 91 -10.13 18.03 2.84
N ALA A 92 -10.91 17.24 3.57
CA ALA A 92 -12.36 17.10 3.36
C ALA A 92 -13.08 18.44 3.55
N LEU A 93 -12.60 19.25 4.51
CA LEU A 93 -13.05 20.62 4.70
C LEU A 93 -12.53 21.59 3.62
N GLY A 94 -11.58 21.21 2.76
CA GLY A 94 -11.00 22.07 1.73
C GLY A 94 -9.92 23.04 2.23
N GLU A 95 -9.37 22.82 3.41
CA GLU A 95 -8.39 23.68 4.09
C GLU A 95 -6.95 23.31 3.67
N ASN A 96 -6.70 23.22 2.36
CA ASN A 96 -5.43 22.70 1.81
C ASN A 96 -4.19 23.52 2.23
N GLU A 97 -4.29 24.85 2.35
CA GLU A 97 -3.19 25.70 2.82
C GLU A 97 -2.81 25.41 4.29
N LEU A 98 -3.81 25.12 5.11
CA LEU A 98 -3.60 24.75 6.52
C LEU A 98 -3.00 23.35 6.61
N VAL A 99 -3.40 22.42 5.74
CA VAL A 99 -2.77 21.11 5.60
C VAL A 99 -1.29 21.24 5.30
N ASP A 100 -0.91 22.07 4.32
CA ASP A 100 0.51 22.29 3.98
C ASP A 100 1.29 22.94 5.12
N THR A 101 0.68 23.89 5.82
CA THR A 101 1.29 24.52 7.00
C THR A 101 1.54 23.50 8.11
N ILE A 102 0.55 22.68 8.44
CA ILE A 102 0.69 21.63 9.45
C ILE A 102 1.72 20.60 9.01
N ARG A 103 1.70 20.21 7.73
CA ARG A 103 2.67 19.29 7.13
C ARG A 103 4.09 19.83 7.31
N ASN A 104 4.37 21.06 6.94
CA ASN A 104 5.70 21.66 7.07
C ASN A 104 6.15 21.86 8.53
N GLN A 105 5.23 21.97 9.49
CA GLN A 105 5.57 22.13 10.90
C GLN A 105 5.73 20.80 11.65
N VAL A 106 4.96 19.79 11.29
CA VAL A 106 5.00 18.44 11.88
C VAL A 106 6.06 17.58 11.18
N PHE A 107 6.30 17.86 9.89
CA PHE A 107 7.32 17.25 9.04
C PHE A 107 8.27 18.34 8.50
N PRO A 108 8.99 19.08 9.36
CA PRO A 108 9.91 20.10 8.88
C PRO A 108 10.97 19.46 7.98
N PRO A 109 11.25 20.05 6.81
CA PRO A 109 12.37 19.60 6.01
C PRO A 109 13.64 19.77 6.85
N SER A 110 14.38 18.67 7.02
CA SER A 110 15.71 18.69 7.63
C SER A 110 16.58 19.73 6.91
N SER A 111 17.31 20.51 7.71
CA SER A 111 18.13 21.67 7.31
C SER A 111 18.78 21.55 5.93
N SER A 112 18.56 22.63 5.17
CA SER A 112 19.03 23.02 3.83
C SER A 112 20.51 22.78 3.46
N ALA A 113 21.00 21.53 3.50
CA ALA A 113 22.28 21.15 2.86
C ALA A 113 22.10 20.13 1.72
N ASP A 114 21.03 19.34 1.73
CA ASP A 114 20.80 18.30 0.72
C ASP A 114 19.71 18.72 -0.27
N MET A 115 20.01 19.76 -1.04
CA MET A 115 19.22 20.11 -2.22
C MET A 115 19.65 19.21 -3.40
N HIS A 116 19.37 17.92 -3.30
CA HIS A 116 19.09 17.07 -4.45
C HIS A 116 18.03 16.01 -4.07
N THR A 117 16.77 16.35 -4.41
CA THR A 117 15.67 15.42 -4.68
C THR A 117 15.30 14.41 -3.59
N SER A 118 14.48 14.83 -2.62
CA SER A 118 13.52 13.95 -1.95
C SER A 118 12.09 14.43 -2.23
N ALA A 119 11.71 14.35 -3.51
CA ALA A 119 10.30 14.26 -3.86
C ALA A 119 9.88 12.83 -3.52
N HIS A 120 9.10 12.69 -2.44
CA HIS A 120 8.48 11.45 -1.98
C HIS A 120 7.40 10.95 -2.96
N PHE A 121 7.84 10.55 -4.14
CA PHE A 121 7.11 9.84 -5.18
C PHE A 121 7.93 8.59 -5.46
N VAL A 122 7.33 7.44 -5.75
CA VAL A 122 8.03 6.46 -6.61
C VAL A 122 8.47 7.29 -7.82
N PRO A 123 9.78 7.47 -8.11
CA PRO A 123 10.21 8.33 -9.20
C PRO A 123 9.36 8.00 -10.42
N SER A 124 8.77 8.99 -11.09
CA SER A 124 7.94 8.76 -12.28
C SER A 124 8.61 7.80 -13.26
N LYS A 125 9.94 7.84 -13.30
CA LYS A 125 10.83 6.84 -13.91
C LYS A 125 10.55 5.38 -13.48
N LEU A 126 10.60 5.02 -12.20
CA LEU A 126 10.31 3.66 -11.72
C LEU A 126 8.86 3.23 -12.00
N LYS A 127 7.89 4.16 -11.91
CA LYS A 127 6.49 3.88 -12.27
C LYS A 127 6.36 3.56 -13.76
N ASN A 128 7.03 4.33 -14.61
CA ASN A 128 7.06 4.11 -16.05
C ASN A 128 7.80 2.79 -16.36
N GLU A 129 8.95 2.53 -15.74
CA GLU A 129 9.70 1.27 -15.91
C GLU A 129 8.89 0.04 -15.48
N TYR A 130 8.14 0.13 -14.37
CA TYR A 130 7.24 -0.94 -13.95
C TYR A 130 6.07 -1.15 -14.93
N SER A 131 5.52 -0.06 -15.49
CA SER A 131 4.51 -0.13 -16.55
C SER A 131 5.08 -0.81 -17.79
N ASP A 132 6.26 -0.35 -18.26
CA ASP A 132 6.97 -0.88 -19.42
C ASP A 132 7.28 -2.38 -19.24
N MET A 133 7.68 -2.80 -18.03
CA MET A 133 7.90 -4.21 -17.72
C MET A 133 6.61 -5.05 -17.76
N ASN A 134 5.47 -4.51 -17.31
CA ASN A 134 4.19 -5.21 -17.42
C ASN A 134 3.72 -5.33 -18.87
N ASP A 135 4.01 -4.32 -19.70
CA ASP A 135 3.74 -4.36 -21.13
C ASP A 135 4.62 -5.42 -21.81
N LYS A 136 5.93 -5.43 -21.52
CA LYS A 136 6.85 -6.49 -21.97
C LYS A 136 6.40 -7.88 -21.52
N PHE A 137 6.00 -8.04 -20.26
CA PHE A 137 5.53 -9.31 -19.74
C PHE A 137 4.25 -9.78 -20.44
N SER A 138 3.34 -8.85 -20.72
CA SER A 138 2.11 -9.14 -21.47
C SER A 138 2.40 -9.66 -22.88
N ILE A 139 3.43 -9.12 -23.54
CA ILE A 139 3.92 -9.60 -24.84
C ILE A 139 4.51 -11.02 -24.69
N ILE A 140 5.37 -11.23 -23.69
CA ILE A 140 5.98 -12.55 -23.42
C ILE A 140 4.92 -13.62 -23.14
N LEU A 141 3.87 -13.30 -22.36
CA LEU A 141 2.77 -14.24 -22.09
C LEU A 141 1.98 -14.56 -23.36
N ASN A 142 1.78 -13.57 -24.24
CA ASN A 142 1.13 -13.80 -25.52
C ASN A 142 1.98 -14.70 -26.43
N ASP A 143 3.27 -14.43 -26.56
CA ASP A 143 4.18 -15.25 -27.36
C ASP A 143 4.26 -16.69 -26.82
N PHE A 144 4.36 -16.83 -25.51
CA PHE A 144 4.28 -18.12 -24.84
C PHE A 144 2.98 -18.87 -25.15
N ALA A 145 1.82 -18.20 -25.05
CA ALA A 145 0.53 -18.81 -25.38
C ALA A 145 0.48 -19.27 -26.84
N GLN A 146 1.00 -18.46 -27.77
CA GLN A 146 1.07 -18.82 -29.20
C GLN A 146 1.97 -20.02 -29.43
N GLU A 147 3.12 -20.10 -28.77
CA GLU A 147 4.04 -21.24 -28.87
C GLU A 147 3.46 -22.52 -28.28
N VAL A 148 2.79 -22.45 -27.13
CA VAL A 148 2.09 -23.59 -26.52
C VAL A 148 1.07 -24.17 -27.49
N ILE A 149 0.28 -23.31 -28.14
CA ILE A 149 -0.76 -23.73 -29.06
C ILE A 149 -0.16 -24.30 -30.36
N LYS A 150 0.82 -23.60 -30.96
CA LYS A 150 1.52 -24.08 -32.17
C LYS A 150 2.23 -25.41 -31.94
N GLY A 151 2.75 -25.63 -30.72
CA GLY A 151 3.41 -26.86 -30.33
C GLY A 151 2.47 -28.00 -29.92
N ASN A 152 1.14 -27.79 -29.94
CA ASN A 152 0.15 -28.73 -29.39
C ASN A 152 0.41 -29.11 -27.92
N LEU A 153 0.89 -28.16 -27.11
CA LEU A 153 1.30 -28.36 -25.72
C LEU A 153 0.26 -27.90 -24.70
N LEU A 154 -0.98 -27.62 -25.14
CA LEU A 154 -2.02 -27.07 -24.27
C LEU A 154 -2.34 -28.00 -23.09
N ASP A 155 -2.51 -29.29 -23.36
CA ASP A 155 -2.83 -30.27 -22.32
C ASP A 155 -1.66 -30.49 -21.36
N ASP A 156 -0.42 -30.49 -21.88
CA ASP A 156 0.79 -30.52 -21.07
C ASP A 156 0.87 -29.30 -20.15
N PHE A 157 0.52 -28.12 -20.66
CA PHE A 157 0.52 -26.89 -19.86
C PHE A 157 -0.59 -26.89 -18.81
N LYS A 158 -1.79 -27.37 -19.13
CA LYS A 158 -2.86 -27.58 -18.14
C LYS A 158 -2.42 -28.52 -17.02
N GLY A 159 -1.79 -29.64 -17.38
CA GLY A 159 -1.20 -30.58 -16.43
C GLY A 159 -0.15 -29.93 -15.53
N PHE A 160 0.71 -29.11 -16.12
CA PHE A 160 1.70 -28.31 -15.39
C PHE A 160 1.04 -27.36 -14.38
N LEU A 161 -0.04 -26.66 -14.74
CA LEU A 161 -0.76 -25.77 -13.83
C LEU A 161 -1.45 -26.53 -12.69
N LEU A 162 -2.13 -27.63 -13.01
CA LEU A 162 -2.82 -28.47 -12.03
C LEU A 162 -1.86 -29.10 -11.02
N ALA A 163 -0.66 -29.49 -11.45
CA ALA A 163 0.36 -30.07 -10.58
C ALA A 163 0.96 -29.07 -9.57
N ARG A 164 0.90 -27.76 -9.87
CA ARG A 164 1.53 -26.71 -9.06
C ARG A 164 0.64 -26.10 -7.99
N SER A 165 -0.65 -26.39 -8.01
CA SER A 165 -1.64 -25.53 -7.38
C SER A 165 -2.57 -26.34 -6.46
N ASN A 166 -2.60 -25.98 -5.16
CA ASN A 166 -3.57 -26.50 -4.19
C ASN A 166 -4.96 -25.87 -4.45
N LEU A 167 -5.51 -26.10 -5.64
CA LEU A 167 -6.72 -25.42 -6.10
C LEU A 167 -7.99 -26.08 -5.57
N SER A 168 -8.95 -25.21 -5.20
CA SER A 168 -10.35 -25.58 -5.04
C SER A 168 -10.94 -26.13 -6.36
N GLY A 169 -12.04 -26.88 -6.28
CA GLY A 169 -12.66 -27.52 -7.45
C GLY A 169 -12.97 -26.55 -8.61
N GLU A 170 -13.43 -25.35 -8.29
CA GLU A 170 -13.76 -24.29 -9.27
C GLU A 170 -12.53 -23.79 -10.07
N ARG A 171 -11.38 -23.64 -9.40
CA ARG A 171 -10.15 -23.22 -10.07
C ARG A 171 -9.56 -24.33 -10.94
N LYS A 172 -9.79 -25.60 -10.59
CA LYS A 172 -9.45 -26.73 -11.47
C LYS A 172 -10.30 -26.74 -12.73
N SER A 173 -11.61 -26.50 -12.60
CA SER A 173 -12.51 -26.44 -13.76
C SER A 173 -12.17 -25.32 -14.73
N GLU A 174 -11.71 -24.17 -14.21
CA GLU A 174 -11.27 -23.05 -15.04
C GLU A 174 -10.09 -23.43 -15.94
N ILE A 175 -9.11 -24.16 -15.41
CA ILE A 175 -7.94 -24.63 -16.17
C ILE A 175 -8.33 -25.68 -17.21
N THR A 176 -9.19 -26.64 -16.85
CA THR A 176 -9.57 -27.72 -17.77
C THR A 176 -10.36 -27.22 -18.98
N ASN A 177 -11.14 -26.16 -18.80
CA ASN A 177 -12.04 -25.60 -19.83
C ASN A 177 -11.35 -24.70 -20.86
N VAL A 178 -10.06 -24.39 -20.71
CA VAL A 178 -9.31 -23.61 -21.70
C VAL A 178 -9.14 -24.40 -22.98
N CYS A 179 -9.63 -23.90 -24.12
CA CYS A 179 -9.59 -24.65 -25.39
C CYS A 179 -8.78 -23.97 -26.49
N ASN A 180 -8.49 -22.67 -26.35
CA ASN A 180 -7.85 -21.89 -27.41
C ASN A 180 -6.91 -20.79 -26.84
N PRO A 181 -6.13 -20.09 -27.70
CA PRO A 181 -5.22 -19.03 -27.25
C PRO A 181 -5.93 -17.87 -26.52
N LEU A 182 -7.15 -17.53 -26.94
CA LEU A 182 -7.95 -16.45 -26.35
C LEU A 182 -8.43 -16.80 -24.94
N ASP A 183 -8.59 -18.09 -24.63
CA ASP A 183 -8.90 -18.58 -23.28
C ASP A 183 -7.63 -18.69 -22.41
N LEU A 184 -6.50 -19.03 -23.03
CA LEU A 184 -5.24 -19.25 -22.33
C LEU A 184 -4.64 -17.94 -21.81
N LEU A 185 -4.70 -16.85 -22.59
CA LEU A 185 -4.10 -15.58 -22.19
C LEU A 185 -4.74 -14.96 -20.93
N PRO A 186 -6.08 -14.91 -20.76
CA PRO A 186 -6.73 -14.54 -19.51
C PRO A 186 -6.30 -15.42 -18.33
N LEU A 187 -6.18 -16.73 -18.55
CA LEU A 187 -5.70 -17.66 -17.52
C LEU A 187 -4.25 -17.31 -17.12
N LEU A 188 -3.37 -17.10 -18.09
CA LEU A 188 -1.98 -16.73 -17.83
C LEU A 188 -1.87 -15.43 -17.02
N ARG A 189 -2.64 -14.41 -17.40
CA ARG A 189 -2.69 -13.11 -16.68
C ARG A 189 -3.28 -13.21 -15.28
N LYS A 190 -4.12 -14.23 -15.03
CA LYS A 190 -4.70 -14.48 -13.70
C LYS A 190 -3.73 -15.19 -12.76
N TYR A 191 -2.92 -16.11 -13.28
CA TYR A 191 -2.05 -16.97 -12.46
C TYR A 191 -0.58 -16.55 -12.45
N PHE A 192 -0.12 -15.74 -13.40
CA PHE A 192 1.27 -15.31 -13.51
C PHE A 192 1.41 -13.79 -13.56
N PHE A 193 2.38 -13.32 -12.79
CA PHE A 193 2.75 -11.93 -12.52
C PHE A 193 4.28 -11.82 -12.51
N LEU A 194 4.80 -10.59 -12.54
CA LEU A 194 6.26 -10.31 -12.52
C LEU A 194 6.99 -10.99 -11.35
N TYR A 195 6.34 -11.20 -10.21
CA TYR A 195 6.95 -11.83 -9.04
C TYR A 195 6.88 -13.37 -9.03
N ASN A 196 6.00 -13.99 -9.83
CA ASN A 196 5.75 -15.44 -9.78
C ASN A 196 5.72 -16.14 -11.15
N PHE A 197 6.24 -15.52 -12.21
CA PHE A 197 6.32 -16.11 -13.57
C PHE A 197 7.45 -17.12 -13.76
N ARG A 198 8.45 -17.15 -12.87
CA ARG A 198 9.61 -18.07 -12.93
C ARG A 198 9.26 -19.55 -13.16
N PRO A 199 8.14 -20.10 -12.65
CA PRO A 199 7.72 -21.46 -12.98
C PRO A 199 7.52 -21.72 -14.47
N ILE A 200 7.03 -20.75 -15.24
CA ILE A 200 6.85 -20.87 -16.71
C ILE A 200 8.18 -21.28 -17.36
N ARG A 201 9.32 -20.76 -16.86
CA ARG A 201 10.64 -21.09 -17.38
C ARG A 201 10.95 -22.59 -17.36
N SER A 202 10.48 -23.32 -16.34
CA SER A 202 10.68 -24.78 -16.27
C SER A 202 9.95 -25.51 -17.40
N PHE A 203 8.74 -25.06 -17.72
CA PHE A 203 7.95 -25.58 -18.82
C PHE A 203 8.58 -25.24 -20.17
N VAL A 204 8.88 -23.96 -20.37
CA VAL A 204 9.53 -23.41 -21.57
C VAL A 204 10.85 -24.13 -21.88
N LYS A 205 11.69 -24.37 -20.86
CA LYS A 205 12.93 -25.15 -20.98
C LYS A 205 12.67 -26.61 -21.33
N LYS A 206 11.72 -27.27 -20.65
CA LYS A 206 11.39 -28.68 -20.89
C LYS A 206 10.94 -28.94 -22.33
N HIS A 207 10.18 -28.01 -22.89
CA HIS A 207 9.59 -28.14 -24.22
C HIS A 207 10.39 -27.42 -25.32
N ASN A 208 11.60 -26.91 -25.01
CA ASN A 208 12.48 -26.20 -25.96
C ASN A 208 11.79 -25.05 -26.72
N LEU A 209 10.95 -24.29 -26.01
CA LEU A 209 10.21 -23.17 -26.57
C LEU A 209 11.16 -22.01 -26.92
N VAL A 210 10.86 -21.30 -28.01
CA VAL A 210 11.69 -20.21 -28.57
C VAL A 210 11.74 -19.04 -27.59
N CYS A 211 10.62 -18.74 -26.93
CA CYS A 211 10.53 -17.72 -25.88
C CYS A 211 11.45 -17.97 -24.66
N ASN A 212 12.14 -19.12 -24.55
CA ASN A 212 13.07 -19.41 -23.44
C ASN A 212 14.17 -18.36 -23.29
N HIS A 213 14.77 -17.92 -24.39
CA HIS A 213 15.81 -16.90 -24.31
C HIS A 213 15.25 -15.56 -23.86
N THR A 214 14.11 -15.16 -24.41
CA THR A 214 13.40 -13.92 -24.03
C THR A 214 12.99 -13.94 -22.55
N LEU A 215 12.46 -15.07 -22.06
CA LEU A 215 12.08 -15.24 -20.64
C LEU A 215 13.29 -15.19 -19.71
N LEU A 216 14.46 -15.67 -20.16
CA LEU A 216 15.70 -15.59 -19.41
C LEU A 216 16.15 -14.13 -19.26
N VAL A 217 16.28 -13.42 -20.39
CA VAL A 217 16.69 -12.00 -20.40
C VAL A 217 15.71 -11.17 -19.57
N PHE A 218 14.40 -11.40 -19.73
CA PHE A 218 13.39 -10.72 -18.93
C PHE A 218 13.48 -11.03 -17.43
N SER A 219 13.88 -12.24 -17.06
CA SER A 219 14.13 -12.59 -15.65
C SER A 219 15.32 -11.81 -15.07
N ASP A 220 16.35 -11.58 -15.86
CA ASP A 220 17.51 -10.79 -15.44
C ASP A 220 17.15 -9.29 -15.35
N GLU A 221 16.35 -8.78 -16.30
CA GLU A 221 15.80 -7.40 -16.25
C GLU A 221 14.96 -7.17 -14.99
N ILE A 222 14.09 -8.12 -14.63
CA ILE A 222 13.28 -8.06 -13.41
C ILE A 222 14.16 -8.08 -12.16
N ASP A 223 15.18 -8.94 -12.13
CA ASP A 223 16.07 -9.05 -10.98
C ASP A 223 16.89 -7.76 -10.80
N GLU A 224 17.31 -7.13 -11.90
CA GLU A 224 18.01 -5.83 -11.86
C GLU A 224 17.07 -4.69 -11.45
N PHE A 225 15.83 -4.67 -11.96
CA PHE A 225 14.83 -3.69 -11.54
C PHE A 225 14.50 -3.83 -10.05
N TYR A 226 14.28 -5.05 -9.56
CA TYR A 226 13.99 -5.27 -8.13
C TYR A 226 15.19 -4.95 -7.23
N ARG A 227 16.43 -5.00 -7.71
CA ARG A 227 17.61 -4.51 -6.97
C ARG A 227 17.61 -3.00 -6.79
N GLN A 228 16.96 -2.25 -7.68
CA GLN A 228 16.83 -0.80 -7.59
C GLN A 228 15.71 -0.37 -6.63
N ILE A 229 14.83 -1.30 -6.24
CA ILE A 229 13.73 -1.05 -5.30
C ILE A 229 14.21 -1.30 -3.87
N LEU A 230 14.22 -0.25 -3.06
CA LEU A 230 14.48 -0.36 -1.63
C LEU A 230 13.26 -0.99 -0.93
N ALA A 231 13.48 -1.74 0.15
CA ALA A 231 12.41 -2.42 0.92
C ALA A 231 11.27 -1.46 1.37
N GLN A 232 11.62 -0.19 1.62
CA GLN A 232 10.68 0.89 1.95
C GLN A 232 9.70 1.26 0.82
N ASP A 233 10.06 1.02 -0.44
CA ASP A 233 9.23 1.31 -1.60
C ASP A 233 8.31 0.13 -1.95
N PHE A 234 8.70 -1.09 -1.53
CA PHE A 234 7.88 -2.30 -1.65
C PHE A 234 6.68 -2.31 -0.69
N ALA A 235 6.88 -1.81 0.54
CA ALA A 235 5.80 -1.63 1.50
C ALA A 235 4.66 -0.79 0.89
N LYS A 236 4.99 0.28 0.16
CA LYS A 236 4.06 1.20 -0.52
C LYS A 236 3.22 0.52 -1.61
N GLN A 237 3.80 -0.35 -2.44
CA GLN A 237 3.03 -1.05 -3.48
C GLN A 237 2.07 -2.09 -2.90
N ALA A 238 2.49 -2.82 -1.86
CA ALA A 238 1.61 -3.77 -1.18
C ALA A 238 0.38 -3.09 -0.55
N ILE A 239 0.52 -1.82 -0.12
CA ILE A 239 -0.58 -0.98 0.36
C ILE A 239 -1.56 -0.60 -0.76
N GLU A 240 -1.05 -0.32 -1.96
CA GLU A 240 -1.91 -0.04 -3.13
C GLU A 240 -2.69 -1.28 -3.58
N ASP A 241 -2.05 -2.45 -3.55
CA ASP A 241 -2.70 -3.72 -3.92
C ASP A 241 -3.76 -4.14 -2.90
N TYR A 242 -3.53 -3.86 -1.61
CA TYR A 242 -4.52 -4.01 -0.55
C TYR A 242 -5.74 -3.10 -0.75
N LYS A 243 -5.53 -1.82 -1.14
CA LYS A 243 -6.64 -0.89 -1.48
C LYS A 243 -7.49 -1.38 -2.66
N ARG A 244 -6.96 -2.31 -3.48
CA ARG A 244 -7.69 -2.96 -4.59
C ARG A 244 -8.37 -4.28 -4.20
N GLY A 245 -8.35 -4.65 -2.92
CA GLY A 245 -9.08 -5.80 -2.38
C GLY A 245 -8.38 -7.16 -2.49
N TYR A 246 -7.08 -7.19 -2.81
CA TYR A 246 -6.31 -8.43 -2.84
C TYR A 246 -5.83 -8.79 -1.43
N CYS A 247 -6.31 -9.91 -0.88
CA CYS A 247 -5.81 -10.49 0.36
C CYS A 247 -5.21 -11.87 0.03
N GLY A 248 -3.89 -12.03 0.14
CA GLY A 248 -3.18 -13.24 -0.27
C GLY A 248 -1.82 -13.42 0.42
N GLU A 249 -1.31 -14.65 0.41
CA GLU A 249 0.01 -15.01 0.95
C GLU A 249 1.12 -14.53 0.00
N ILE A 250 2.12 -13.81 0.55
CA ILE A 250 3.26 -13.27 -0.20
C ILE A 250 4.54 -13.88 0.39
N ILE A 251 5.34 -14.55 -0.46
CA ILE A 251 6.63 -15.11 -0.06
C ILE A 251 7.73 -14.18 -0.53
N LEU A 252 8.47 -13.60 0.42
CA LEU A 252 9.58 -12.69 0.17
C LEU A 252 10.91 -13.45 0.28
N LYS A 253 11.72 -13.38 -0.79
CA LYS A 253 13.11 -13.87 -0.76
C LYS A 253 14.03 -12.65 -0.71
N VAL A 254 14.56 -12.39 0.47
CA VAL A 254 15.38 -11.20 0.73
C VAL A 254 16.84 -11.64 0.89
N VAL A 255 17.74 -11.06 0.10
CA VAL A 255 19.19 -11.15 0.34
C VAL A 255 19.56 -9.92 1.16
N TRP A 256 19.91 -10.12 2.41
CA TRP A 256 20.15 -9.06 3.39
C TRP A 256 21.65 -8.99 3.69
N ASN A 257 22.24 -7.79 3.59
CA ASN A 257 23.65 -7.51 3.88
C ASN A 257 23.77 -6.22 4.72
N LEU A 258 22.99 -6.15 5.80
CA LEU A 258 22.86 -4.99 6.69
C LEU A 258 23.28 -5.40 8.10
N ASP A 259 23.83 -4.47 8.89
CA ASP A 259 24.11 -4.66 10.33
C ASP A 259 22.83 -4.63 11.20
N ILE A 260 21.73 -5.23 10.72
CA ILE A 260 20.46 -5.36 11.45
C ILE A 260 20.06 -6.82 11.55
N THR A 261 19.43 -7.21 12.64
CA THR A 261 18.95 -8.57 12.88
C THR A 261 17.69 -8.88 12.05
N LEU A 262 17.46 -10.17 11.78
CA LEU A 262 16.21 -10.64 11.17
C LEU A 262 14.97 -10.14 11.92
N LYS A 263 15.05 -10.05 13.26
CA LYS A 263 13.95 -9.57 14.11
C LYS A 263 13.66 -8.09 13.86
N GLU A 264 14.68 -7.24 13.78
CA GLU A 264 14.53 -5.82 13.44
C GLU A 264 13.95 -5.63 12.03
N PHE A 265 14.35 -6.47 11.07
CA PHE A 265 13.76 -6.46 9.74
C PHE A 265 12.28 -6.88 9.72
N GLN A 266 11.93 -7.92 10.48
CA GLN A 266 10.54 -8.35 10.64
C GLN A 266 9.69 -7.29 11.35
N ASP A 267 10.22 -6.65 12.38
CA ASP A 267 9.54 -5.60 13.13
C ASP A 267 9.32 -4.37 12.24
N PHE A 268 10.31 -4.00 11.41
CA PHE A 268 10.17 -2.95 10.39
C PHE A 268 9.03 -3.25 9.40
N LEU A 269 8.97 -4.47 8.85
CA LEU A 269 7.90 -4.85 7.92
C LEU A 269 6.53 -4.88 8.61
N ALA A 270 6.45 -5.42 9.83
CA ALA A 270 5.22 -5.43 10.61
C ALA A 270 4.73 -4.01 10.89
N GLU A 271 5.64 -3.10 11.27
CA GLU A 271 5.33 -1.70 11.52
C GLU A 271 4.92 -0.97 10.23
N ALA A 272 5.64 -1.19 9.13
CA ALA A 272 5.35 -0.56 7.84
C ALA A 272 4.01 -1.00 7.24
N PHE A 273 3.56 -2.24 7.48
CA PHE A 273 2.23 -2.68 7.04
C PHE A 273 1.14 -2.26 8.04
N HIS A 274 1.42 -2.33 9.34
CA HIS A 274 0.50 -1.87 10.40
C HIS A 274 0.21 -0.37 10.28
N SER A 275 1.22 0.43 9.91
CA SER A 275 1.09 1.88 9.70
C SER A 275 0.14 2.25 8.56
N HIS A 276 -0.31 1.26 7.79
CA HIS A 276 -1.27 1.40 6.70
C HIS A 276 -2.53 0.55 6.93
N GLY A 277 -2.80 0.15 8.17
CA GLY A 277 -4.01 -0.58 8.55
C GLY A 277 -4.04 -2.03 8.09
N MET A 278 -2.90 -2.59 7.67
CA MET A 278 -2.80 -3.97 7.23
C MET A 278 -2.23 -4.84 8.35
N LEU A 279 -2.88 -5.97 8.59
CA LEU A 279 -2.36 -6.99 9.48
C LEU A 279 -1.58 -7.99 8.64
N ILE A 280 -0.28 -8.11 8.93
CA ILE A 280 0.56 -9.13 8.31
C ILE A 280 1.05 -10.14 9.34
N LEU A 281 1.13 -11.40 8.92
CA LEU A 281 1.78 -12.46 9.67
C LEU A 281 3.07 -12.83 8.95
N LEU A 282 4.21 -12.46 9.53
CA LEU A 282 5.52 -12.77 8.98
C LEU A 282 6.02 -14.12 9.50
N ARG A 283 6.42 -15.00 8.60
CA ARG A 283 7.05 -16.28 8.94
C ARG A 283 8.32 -16.47 8.14
N VAL A 284 9.40 -16.90 8.80
CA VAL A 284 10.64 -17.30 8.13
C VAL A 284 10.42 -18.69 7.51
N VAL A 285 10.58 -18.79 6.19
CA VAL A 285 10.33 -20.04 5.45
C VAL A 285 11.62 -20.85 5.21
N SER A 286 12.77 -20.18 5.09
CA SER A 286 14.10 -20.81 5.11
C SER A 286 15.20 -19.81 5.46
N GLN A 287 16.21 -20.23 6.22
CA GLN A 287 17.49 -19.53 6.38
C GLN A 287 18.59 -20.44 5.84
N ASN A 288 19.44 -19.90 4.96
CA ASN A 288 20.65 -20.56 4.48
C ASN A 288 21.87 -20.01 5.22
#